data_AF-B3CJH1-F1
#
_entry.id   AF-B3CJH1-F1
#
_cell.length_a   1.000
_cell.length_b   1.000
_cell.length_c   1.000
_cell.angle_alpha   90.00
_cell.angle_beta   90.00
_cell.angle_gamma   90.00
#
_symmetry.space_group_name_H-M   'P 1'
#
loop_
_entity.id
_entity.type
_entity.pdbx_description
1 polymer ?
#
loop_
_entity_poly.entity_id
_entity_poly.type
_entity_poly.pdbx_seq_one_letter_code
_entity_poly.pdbx_strand_id
1 'polypeptide(L)'
;ALKADPKKASEEAFKYVPKGYNPIATGEDELREVQKRVAKFAEKGDLGPFKNGYWGHKTMKFTPEQNLIALSHYLKTLEMQRIAAQMMAIFGGKNPHPQSLTVGGVTCVMDLKDPARLGEYLTKFQELADYVNRAYYADIVMAASAYGKEPSVVQKTNLGNFLTYKTMQTGPNSWLFDACGYIKNHDLTKFYEIDESKITEEATHAWYKNLDTPTHPYDETTEPEYTGYVDGESVDGQGNIVKAKVVNEKGKY
;
A
#
# COMPACT_ATOMS: atom_id res chain seq x y z
N ALA A 1 -15.49 0.16 -16.95
CA ALA A 1 -14.40 0.47 -17.90
C ALA A 1 -14.82 0.27 -19.36
N LEU A 2 -14.95 -0.97 -19.88
CA LEU A 2 -15.24 -1.19 -21.31
C LEU A 2 -16.64 -0.72 -21.76
N LYS A 3 -17.58 -0.59 -20.83
CA LYS A 3 -18.95 -0.10 -21.08
C LYS A 3 -19.12 1.40 -20.78
N ALA A 4 -18.04 2.10 -20.46
CA ALA A 4 -18.10 3.51 -20.06
C ALA A 4 -18.25 4.44 -21.26
N ASP A 5 -18.88 5.58 -21.04
CA ASP A 5 -18.78 6.75 -21.93
C ASP A 5 -17.55 7.59 -21.55
N PRO A 6 -16.49 7.66 -22.39
CA PRO A 6 -15.28 8.40 -22.07
C PRO A 6 -15.50 9.89 -21.78
N LYS A 7 -16.50 10.52 -22.43
CA LYS A 7 -16.81 11.93 -22.21
C LYS A 7 -17.37 12.14 -20.80
N LYS A 8 -18.36 11.33 -20.42
CA LYS A 8 -18.94 11.37 -19.07
C LYS A 8 -17.92 11.04 -18.00
N ALA A 9 -17.03 10.09 -18.25
CA ALA A 9 -15.94 9.76 -17.34
C ALA A 9 -14.97 10.94 -17.18
N SER A 10 -14.64 11.65 -18.26
CA SER A 10 -13.80 12.85 -18.21
C SER A 10 -14.45 13.97 -17.38
N GLU A 11 -15.74 14.23 -17.60
CA GLU A 11 -16.53 15.20 -16.82
C GLU A 11 -16.65 14.78 -15.34
N GLU A 12 -16.84 13.49 -15.07
CA GLU A 12 -16.96 12.96 -13.71
C GLU A 12 -15.66 13.08 -12.90
N ALA A 13 -14.49 12.96 -13.53
CA ALA A 13 -13.20 13.06 -12.85
C ALA A 13 -13.00 14.40 -12.10
N PHE A 14 -13.61 15.49 -12.59
CA PHE A 14 -13.56 16.80 -11.94
C PHE A 14 -14.21 16.83 -10.55
N LYS A 15 -15.08 15.86 -10.22
CA LYS A 15 -15.74 15.80 -8.90
C LYS A 15 -14.79 15.43 -7.76
N TYR A 16 -13.66 14.80 -8.07
CA TYR A 16 -12.82 14.12 -7.08
C TYR A 16 -11.47 14.80 -6.86
N VAL A 17 -11.01 15.61 -7.81
CA VAL A 17 -9.77 16.37 -7.67
C VAL A 17 -9.91 17.48 -6.61
N PRO A 18 -8.84 17.85 -5.91
CA PRO A 18 -8.88 18.97 -4.99
C PRO A 18 -9.26 20.28 -5.70
N LYS A 19 -9.88 21.21 -4.99
CA LYS A 19 -10.28 22.51 -5.54
C LYS A 19 -9.05 23.24 -6.13
N GLY A 20 -9.20 23.72 -7.37
CA GLY A 20 -8.14 24.43 -8.09
C GLY A 20 -7.23 23.53 -8.93
N TYR A 21 -7.41 22.22 -8.90
CA TYR A 21 -6.72 21.27 -9.77
C TYR A 21 -7.61 20.82 -10.92
N ASN A 22 -6.97 20.51 -12.04
CA ASN A 22 -7.61 19.76 -13.13
C ASN A 22 -7.29 18.27 -12.98
N PRO A 23 -8.18 17.36 -13.40
CA PRO A 23 -7.83 15.95 -13.52
C PRO A 23 -6.62 15.71 -14.44
N ILE A 24 -5.93 14.59 -14.25
CA ILE A 24 -4.78 14.17 -15.06
C ILE A 24 -5.01 12.74 -15.54
N ALA A 25 -4.57 12.41 -16.76
CA ALA A 25 -4.79 11.08 -17.37
C ALA A 25 -6.27 10.68 -17.48
N THR A 26 -7.18 11.66 -17.50
CA THR A 26 -8.63 11.45 -17.63
C THR A 26 -9.26 12.39 -18.66
N GLY A 27 -8.47 12.92 -19.62
CA GLY A 27 -9.04 13.58 -20.78
C GLY A 27 -9.89 12.60 -21.60
N GLU A 28 -10.95 13.09 -22.25
CA GLU A 28 -11.86 12.22 -23.03
C GLU A 28 -11.10 11.31 -24.02
N ASP A 29 -10.16 11.88 -24.78
CA ASP A 29 -9.35 11.13 -25.75
C ASP A 29 -8.41 10.13 -25.05
N GLU A 30 -7.80 10.50 -23.93
CA GLU A 30 -6.94 9.61 -23.14
C GLU A 30 -7.73 8.39 -22.64
N LEU A 31 -8.92 8.64 -22.05
CA LEU A 31 -9.81 7.59 -21.56
C LEU A 31 -10.31 6.69 -22.70
N ARG A 32 -10.59 7.28 -23.87
CA ARG A 32 -10.99 6.53 -25.07
C ARG A 32 -9.86 5.62 -25.56
N GLU A 33 -8.62 6.09 -25.56
CA GLU A 33 -7.46 5.27 -25.92
C GLU A 33 -7.18 4.16 -24.89
N VAL A 34 -7.32 4.44 -23.59
CA VAL A 34 -7.25 3.41 -22.53
C VAL A 34 -8.31 2.34 -22.75
N GLN A 35 -9.56 2.75 -23.00
CA GLN A 35 -10.66 1.83 -23.25
C GLN A 35 -10.40 0.94 -24.47
N LYS A 36 -9.95 1.53 -25.60
CA LYS A 36 -9.58 0.78 -26.82
C LYS A 36 -8.43 -0.20 -26.56
N ARG A 37 -7.39 0.23 -25.84
CA ARG A 37 -6.22 -0.61 -25.52
C ARG A 37 -6.63 -1.84 -24.70
N VAL A 38 -7.48 -1.66 -23.70
CA VAL A 38 -7.95 -2.76 -22.84
C VAL A 38 -8.97 -3.63 -23.56
N ALA A 39 -9.82 -3.08 -24.43
CA ALA A 39 -10.71 -3.88 -25.28
C ALA A 39 -9.91 -4.82 -26.19
N LYS A 40 -8.91 -4.29 -26.92
CA LYS A 40 -8.00 -5.11 -27.75
C LYS A 40 -7.23 -6.15 -26.95
N PHE A 41 -6.83 -5.82 -25.72
CA PHE A 41 -6.20 -6.79 -24.83
C PHE A 41 -7.17 -7.92 -24.47
N ALA A 42 -8.41 -7.60 -24.13
CA ALA A 42 -9.44 -8.58 -23.79
C ALA A 42 -9.85 -9.47 -24.97
N GLU A 43 -9.93 -8.92 -26.18
CA GLU A 43 -10.25 -9.65 -27.41
C GLU A 43 -9.24 -10.76 -27.75
N LYS A 44 -7.99 -10.65 -27.28
CA LYS A 44 -6.98 -11.71 -27.45
C LYS A 44 -7.30 -12.99 -26.65
N GLY A 45 -8.23 -12.93 -25.70
CA GLY A 45 -8.66 -14.08 -24.87
C GLY A 45 -7.72 -14.43 -23.71
N ASP A 46 -6.46 -14.00 -23.75
CA ASP A 46 -5.54 -14.11 -22.62
C ASP A 46 -5.58 -12.84 -21.77
N LEU A 47 -6.44 -12.86 -20.75
CA LEU A 47 -6.65 -11.74 -19.84
C LEU A 47 -5.52 -11.54 -18.83
N GLY A 48 -4.50 -12.42 -18.78
CA GLY A 48 -3.37 -12.33 -17.87
C GLY A 48 -3.81 -12.05 -16.42
N PRO A 49 -3.37 -10.94 -15.79
CA PRO A 49 -3.74 -10.60 -14.41
C PRO A 49 -5.24 -10.32 -14.22
N PHE A 50 -6.01 -10.11 -15.29
CA PHE A 50 -7.45 -9.88 -15.22
C PHE A 50 -8.27 -11.17 -15.40
N LYS A 51 -7.62 -12.32 -15.64
CA LYS A 51 -8.29 -13.62 -15.80
C LYS A 51 -8.87 -14.08 -14.46
N ASN A 52 -10.08 -14.66 -14.48
CA ASN A 52 -10.77 -15.18 -13.30
C ASN A 52 -10.95 -14.17 -12.15
N GLY A 53 -10.98 -12.87 -12.45
CA GLY A 53 -11.31 -11.83 -11.48
C GLY A 53 -12.79 -11.82 -11.10
N TYR A 54 -13.12 -11.16 -9.99
CA TYR A 54 -14.48 -11.03 -9.45
C TYR A 54 -15.37 -10.04 -10.24
N TRP A 55 -15.17 -9.93 -11.56
CA TRP A 55 -15.85 -8.95 -12.40
C TRP A 55 -17.36 -9.15 -12.38
N GLY A 56 -18.10 -8.08 -12.09
CA GLY A 56 -19.57 -8.13 -12.00
C GLY A 56 -20.10 -8.62 -10.65
N HIS A 57 -19.24 -8.89 -9.67
CA HIS A 57 -19.67 -9.17 -8.31
C HIS A 57 -20.49 -8.01 -7.74
N LYS A 58 -21.55 -8.31 -6.97
CA LYS A 58 -22.53 -7.32 -6.48
C LYS A 58 -21.92 -6.24 -5.58
N THR A 59 -20.74 -6.49 -5.01
CA THR A 59 -20.02 -5.52 -4.18
C THR A 59 -19.15 -4.57 -4.99
N MET A 60 -18.97 -4.75 -6.30
CA MET A 60 -18.32 -3.76 -7.16
C MET A 60 -19.31 -2.63 -7.47
N LYS A 61 -19.19 -1.50 -6.77
CA LYS A 61 -20.16 -0.39 -6.80
C LYS A 61 -19.80 0.75 -7.75
N PHE A 62 -18.59 0.76 -8.29
CA PHE A 62 -18.20 1.78 -9.26
C PHE A 62 -19.04 1.71 -10.54
N THR A 63 -19.43 2.88 -11.03
CA THR A 63 -20.05 3.03 -12.35
C THR A 63 -19.06 2.61 -13.45
N PRO A 64 -19.52 2.34 -14.68
CA PRO A 64 -18.61 2.11 -15.80
C PRO A 64 -17.57 3.22 -15.97
N GLU A 65 -17.97 4.48 -15.81
CA GLU A 65 -17.17 5.71 -15.90
C GLU A 65 -16.11 5.76 -14.80
N GLN A 66 -16.48 5.58 -13.53
CA GLN A 66 -15.53 5.52 -12.40
C GLN A 66 -14.51 4.39 -12.58
N ASN A 67 -14.96 3.23 -13.07
CA ASN A 67 -14.05 2.14 -13.41
C ASN A 67 -13.09 2.49 -14.55
N LEU A 68 -13.49 3.34 -15.51
CA LEU A 68 -12.61 3.77 -16.60
C LEU A 68 -11.57 4.80 -16.09
N ILE A 69 -11.97 5.73 -15.21
CA ILE A 69 -11.06 6.65 -14.51
C ILE A 69 -10.01 5.85 -13.73
N ALA A 70 -10.47 4.96 -12.84
CA ALA A 70 -9.58 4.14 -12.01
C ALA A 70 -8.65 3.25 -12.85
N LEU A 71 -9.14 2.71 -13.97
CA LEU A 71 -8.31 1.93 -14.90
C LEU A 71 -7.24 2.80 -15.58
N SER A 72 -7.59 4.02 -15.98
CA SER A 72 -6.63 4.96 -16.57
C SER A 72 -5.51 5.31 -15.58
N HIS A 73 -5.87 5.67 -14.35
CA HIS A 73 -4.93 5.92 -13.28
C HIS A 73 -4.13 4.67 -12.90
N TYR A 74 -4.73 3.48 -12.86
CA TYR A 74 -3.99 2.22 -12.63
C TYR A 74 -2.84 2.06 -13.63
N LEU A 75 -3.12 2.25 -14.94
CA LEU A 75 -2.10 2.14 -15.98
C LEU A 75 -1.05 3.26 -15.89
N LYS A 76 -1.47 4.49 -15.59
CA LYS A 76 -0.53 5.61 -15.41
C LYS A 76 0.35 5.42 -14.16
N THR A 77 -0.18 4.82 -13.11
CA THR A 77 0.56 4.52 -11.87
C THR A 77 1.75 3.58 -12.13
N LEU A 78 1.62 2.63 -13.07
CA LEU A 78 2.74 1.76 -13.48
C LEU A 78 3.91 2.55 -14.09
N GLU A 79 3.65 3.72 -14.67
CA GLU A 79 4.69 4.64 -15.13
C GLU A 79 5.24 5.48 -13.97
N MET A 80 4.37 6.01 -13.11
CA MET A 80 4.74 6.90 -12.00
C MET A 80 5.59 6.20 -10.93
N GLN A 81 5.32 4.93 -10.64
CA GLN A 81 6.15 4.14 -9.71
C GLN A 81 7.60 4.01 -10.22
N ARG A 82 7.81 3.97 -11.54
CA ARG A 82 9.16 3.96 -12.13
C ARG A 82 9.86 5.30 -11.91
N ILE A 83 9.15 6.41 -11.97
CA ILE A 83 9.71 7.74 -11.66
C ILE A 83 10.16 7.80 -10.20
N ALA A 84 9.34 7.29 -9.26
CA ALA A 84 9.74 7.17 -7.85
C ALA A 84 11.00 6.30 -7.66
N ALA A 85 11.11 5.19 -8.38
CA ALA A 85 12.30 4.33 -8.37
C ALA A 85 13.54 5.05 -8.93
N GLN A 86 13.39 5.85 -10.00
CA GLN A 86 14.47 6.67 -10.54
C GLN A 86 14.94 7.73 -9.54
N MET A 87 14.03 8.36 -8.80
CA MET A 87 14.40 9.32 -7.75
C MET A 87 15.28 8.67 -6.68
N MET A 88 14.95 7.44 -6.25
CA MET A 88 15.82 6.67 -5.36
C MET A 88 17.16 6.34 -6.02
N ALA A 89 17.18 6.01 -7.31
CA ALA A 89 18.42 5.66 -8.02
C ALA A 89 19.39 6.84 -8.18
N ILE A 90 18.89 8.09 -8.27
CA ILE A 90 19.74 9.30 -8.37
C ILE A 90 20.77 9.35 -7.23
N PHE A 91 20.33 9.10 -6.00
CA PHE A 91 21.20 9.11 -4.82
C PHE A 91 21.54 7.72 -4.29
N GLY A 92 20.86 6.68 -4.77
CA GLY A 92 20.98 5.29 -4.30
C GLY A 92 21.74 4.37 -5.24
N GLY A 93 22.07 4.83 -6.45
CA GLY A 93 22.68 4.06 -7.53
C GLY A 93 21.69 3.11 -8.23
N LYS A 94 20.76 2.49 -7.49
CA LYS A 94 19.72 1.60 -8.02
C LYS A 94 18.47 1.58 -7.15
N ASN A 95 17.39 1.07 -7.74
CA ASN A 95 16.17 0.67 -7.05
C ASN A 95 15.64 -0.63 -7.70
N PRO A 96 15.19 -1.63 -6.92
CA PRO A 96 15.19 -1.71 -5.44
C PRO A 96 16.60 -1.91 -4.83
N HIS A 97 16.68 -1.83 -3.50
CA HIS A 97 17.91 -2.00 -2.69
C HIS A 97 19.05 -1.00 -3.01
N PRO A 98 18.88 0.30 -2.72
CA PRO A 98 19.93 1.30 -2.93
C PRO A 98 21.21 0.94 -2.18
N GLN A 99 22.37 1.31 -2.73
CA GLN A 99 23.69 0.96 -2.19
C GLN A 99 24.43 2.19 -1.63
N SER A 100 23.73 3.30 -1.47
CA SER A 100 24.35 4.53 -0.98
C SER A 100 24.39 4.66 0.53
N LEU A 101 23.62 3.86 1.26
CA LEU A 101 23.60 3.88 2.73
C LEU A 101 24.87 3.22 3.27
N THR A 102 25.55 3.91 4.19
CA THR A 102 26.71 3.38 4.93
C THR A 102 26.60 3.79 6.39
N VAL A 103 27.27 3.07 7.28
CA VAL A 103 27.43 3.53 8.67
C VAL A 103 28.06 4.92 8.66
N GLY A 104 27.40 5.87 9.30
CA GLY A 104 27.83 7.27 9.36
C GLY A 104 27.28 8.19 8.26
N GLY A 105 26.51 7.70 7.28
CA GLY A 105 25.85 8.57 6.30
C GLY A 105 25.57 7.92 4.95
N VAL A 106 25.95 8.62 3.87
CA VAL A 106 25.73 8.17 2.50
C VAL A 106 26.98 8.31 1.62
N THR A 107 27.11 7.46 0.61
CA THR A 107 28.25 7.48 -0.33
C THR A 107 28.04 8.43 -1.52
N CYS A 108 26.83 8.87 -1.79
CA CYS A 108 26.45 9.72 -2.94
C CYS A 108 26.74 11.23 -2.74
N VAL A 109 27.81 11.57 -2.03
CA VAL A 109 28.15 12.97 -1.69
C VAL A 109 28.38 13.83 -2.93
N MET A 110 28.94 13.26 -3.99
CA MET A 110 29.17 13.98 -5.24
C MET A 110 27.86 14.32 -5.94
N ASP A 111 26.92 13.38 -6.03
CA ASP A 111 25.59 13.64 -6.60
C ASP A 111 24.78 14.63 -5.75
N LEU A 112 24.89 14.58 -4.42
CA LEU A 112 24.24 15.56 -3.53
C LEU A 112 24.76 16.98 -3.70
N LYS A 113 26.00 17.15 -4.17
CA LYS A 113 26.63 18.45 -4.43
C LYS A 113 26.46 18.91 -5.88
N ASP A 114 25.92 18.06 -6.75
CA ASP A 114 25.71 18.36 -8.16
C ASP A 114 24.34 19.01 -8.37
N PRO A 115 24.27 20.29 -8.79
CA PRO A 115 23.00 20.96 -9.08
C PRO A 115 22.17 20.26 -10.15
N ALA A 116 22.81 19.57 -11.12
CA ALA A 116 22.09 18.84 -12.15
C ALA A 116 21.33 17.63 -11.57
N ARG A 117 21.94 16.92 -10.61
CA ARG A 117 21.29 15.79 -9.90
C ARG A 117 20.16 16.25 -9.00
N LEU A 118 20.35 17.36 -8.28
CA LEU A 118 19.30 17.97 -7.47
C LEU A 118 18.13 18.45 -8.34
N GLY A 119 18.43 19.06 -9.50
CA GLY A 119 17.43 19.46 -10.48
C GLY A 119 16.66 18.28 -11.04
N GLU A 120 17.35 17.20 -11.42
CA GLU A 120 16.73 15.96 -11.88
C GLU A 120 15.76 15.37 -10.84
N TYR A 121 16.19 15.31 -9.58
CA TYR A 121 15.34 14.85 -8.48
C TYR A 121 14.11 15.75 -8.31
N LEU A 122 14.29 17.08 -8.30
CA LEU A 122 13.20 18.03 -8.10
C LEU A 122 12.14 17.92 -9.19
N THR A 123 12.54 17.84 -10.46
CA THR A 123 11.58 17.69 -11.58
C THR A 123 10.77 16.39 -11.44
N LYS A 124 11.43 15.27 -11.13
CA LYS A 124 10.75 13.99 -10.91
C LYS A 124 9.85 14.01 -9.68
N PHE A 125 10.28 14.65 -8.60
CA PHE A 125 9.48 14.84 -7.39
C PHE A 125 8.21 15.64 -7.69
N GLN A 126 8.33 16.74 -8.44
CA GLN A 126 7.19 17.57 -8.84
C GLN A 126 6.21 16.80 -9.72
N GLU A 127 6.70 16.01 -10.68
CA GLU A 127 5.88 15.14 -11.52
C GLU A 127 5.09 14.12 -10.67
N LEU A 128 5.77 13.43 -9.76
CA LEU A 128 5.15 12.45 -8.88
C LEU A 128 4.15 13.09 -7.91
N ALA A 129 4.49 14.24 -7.32
CA ALA A 129 3.62 14.98 -6.42
C ALA A 129 2.38 15.52 -7.13
N ASP A 130 2.51 16.04 -8.35
CA ASP A 130 1.37 16.49 -9.16
C ASP A 130 0.42 15.31 -9.45
N TYR A 131 0.97 14.16 -9.84
CA TYR A 131 0.20 12.94 -10.04
C TYR A 131 -0.50 12.46 -8.77
N VAL A 132 0.20 12.43 -7.63
CA VAL A 132 -0.37 12.01 -6.34
C VAL A 132 -1.57 12.89 -5.95
N ASN A 133 -1.44 14.21 -6.11
CA ASN A 133 -2.50 15.15 -5.74
C ASN A 133 -3.70 15.10 -6.70
N ARG A 134 -3.47 14.84 -7.99
CA ARG A 134 -4.51 14.95 -9.04
C ARG A 134 -5.14 13.62 -9.45
N ALA A 135 -4.46 12.50 -9.24
CA ALA A 135 -4.95 11.16 -9.57
C ALA A 135 -5.12 10.31 -8.31
N TYR A 136 -4.05 10.05 -7.55
CA TYR A 136 -4.13 9.11 -6.42
C TYR A 136 -5.08 9.59 -5.32
N TYR A 137 -4.98 10.86 -4.90
CA TYR A 137 -5.92 11.44 -3.95
C TYR A 137 -7.36 11.43 -4.50
N ALA A 138 -7.54 11.80 -5.76
CA ALA A 138 -8.84 11.82 -6.42
C ALA A 138 -9.50 10.42 -6.43
N ASP A 139 -8.72 9.37 -6.71
CA ASP A 139 -9.19 7.98 -6.66
C ASP A 139 -9.62 7.56 -5.25
N ILE A 140 -8.89 8.00 -4.20
CA ILE A 140 -9.29 7.75 -2.81
C ILE A 140 -10.62 8.43 -2.51
N VAL A 141 -10.80 9.69 -2.92
CA VAL A 141 -12.07 10.41 -2.72
C VAL A 141 -13.22 9.74 -3.49
N MET A 142 -12.97 9.32 -4.73
CA MET A 142 -13.93 8.56 -5.54
C MET A 142 -14.31 7.23 -4.88
N ALA A 143 -13.32 6.47 -4.40
CA ALA A 143 -13.54 5.22 -3.67
C ALA A 143 -14.32 5.46 -2.37
N ALA A 144 -13.97 6.48 -1.59
CA ALA A 144 -14.70 6.84 -0.37
C ALA A 144 -16.16 7.24 -0.67
N SER A 145 -16.42 7.92 -1.79
CA SER A 145 -17.79 8.26 -2.22
C SER A 145 -18.64 7.01 -2.52
N ALA A 146 -18.05 6.00 -3.16
CA ALA A 146 -18.76 4.77 -3.54
C ALA A 146 -18.86 3.74 -2.40
N TYR A 147 -17.82 3.63 -1.56
CA TYR A 147 -17.65 2.55 -0.59
C TYR A 147 -17.60 3.00 0.87
N GLY A 148 -17.59 4.31 1.16
CA GLY A 148 -17.37 4.83 2.52
C GLY A 148 -18.47 4.49 3.53
N LYS A 149 -19.60 3.91 3.10
CA LYS A 149 -20.68 3.42 3.96
C LYS A 149 -20.73 1.90 4.07
N GLU A 150 -19.82 1.18 3.43
CA GLU A 150 -19.79 -0.28 3.50
C GLU A 150 -19.53 -0.74 4.94
N PRO A 151 -20.28 -1.72 5.47
CA PRO A 151 -20.02 -2.27 6.80
C PRO A 151 -18.56 -2.70 7.00
N SER A 152 -17.94 -3.28 5.97
CA SER A 152 -16.53 -3.70 5.99
C SER A 152 -15.54 -2.54 6.12
N VAL A 153 -15.95 -1.31 5.79
CA VAL A 153 -15.12 -0.09 5.86
C VAL A 153 -15.37 0.66 7.18
N VAL A 154 -16.62 0.75 7.63
CA VAL A 154 -16.99 1.56 8.80
C VAL A 154 -16.92 0.81 10.14
N GLN A 155 -16.75 -0.52 10.10
CA GLN A 155 -16.56 -1.31 11.32
C GLN A 155 -15.31 -0.86 12.07
N LYS A 156 -15.37 -0.86 13.41
CA LYS A 156 -14.20 -0.58 14.24
C LYS A 156 -13.12 -1.64 14.04
N THR A 157 -11.87 -1.23 14.09
CA THR A 157 -10.75 -2.17 14.16
C THR A 157 -10.86 -3.04 15.41
N ASN A 158 -10.50 -4.31 15.29
CA ASN A 158 -10.72 -5.32 16.34
C ASN A 158 -10.03 -4.99 17.67
N LEU A 159 -8.78 -4.51 17.62
CA LEU A 159 -7.93 -4.36 18.82
C LEU A 159 -7.91 -2.95 19.43
N GLY A 160 -8.24 -1.91 18.66
CA GLY A 160 -8.27 -0.51 19.13
C GLY A 160 -6.96 0.08 19.67
N ASN A 161 -5.86 -0.65 19.60
CA ASN A 161 -4.54 -0.20 20.04
C ASN A 161 -3.72 0.22 18.81
N PHE A 162 -3.03 1.36 18.90
CA PHE A 162 -2.21 1.89 17.80
C PHE A 162 -0.89 2.39 18.35
N LEU A 163 0.21 2.07 17.67
CA LEU A 163 1.57 2.43 18.06
C LEU A 163 2.24 3.19 16.90
N THR A 164 3.05 4.18 17.24
CA THR A 164 3.90 4.93 16.31
C THR A 164 5.26 5.18 16.94
N TYR A 165 6.29 5.23 16.09
CA TYR A 165 7.63 5.65 16.47
C TYR A 165 8.02 6.87 15.64
N LYS A 166 8.89 7.72 16.18
CA LYS A 166 9.36 8.92 15.48
C LYS A 166 10.05 8.53 14.16
N THR A 167 9.78 9.25 13.08
CA THR A 167 10.37 8.97 11.77
C THR A 167 10.60 10.26 10.97
N MET A 168 11.43 10.15 9.92
CA MET A 168 11.85 11.25 9.06
C MET A 168 12.49 12.41 9.85
N GLN A 169 13.69 12.16 10.40
CA GLN A 169 14.49 13.18 11.09
C GLN A 169 14.84 14.33 10.14
N THR A 170 14.55 15.57 10.55
CA THR A 170 14.80 16.80 9.77
C THR A 170 15.97 17.63 10.30
N GLY A 171 16.43 17.33 11.51
CA GLY A 171 17.56 17.97 12.18
C GLY A 171 18.03 17.15 13.39
N PRO A 172 19.09 17.56 14.11
CA PRO A 172 19.65 16.76 15.20
C PRO A 172 18.62 16.32 16.25
N ASN A 173 17.66 17.20 16.56
CA ASN A 173 16.60 16.97 17.55
C ASN A 173 15.21 17.31 16.99
N SER A 174 14.98 17.15 15.68
CA SER A 174 13.67 17.42 15.07
C SER A 174 13.26 16.35 14.07
N TRP A 175 11.96 16.04 14.04
CA TRP A 175 11.36 15.00 13.19
C TRP A 175 10.13 15.55 12.49
N LEU A 176 9.87 15.08 11.27
CA LEU A 176 8.62 15.40 10.56
C LEU A 176 7.43 14.70 11.24
N PHE A 177 7.65 13.47 11.72
CA PHE A 177 6.69 12.72 12.53
C PHE A 177 7.34 12.42 13.89
N ASP A 178 7.07 13.26 14.87
CA ASP A 178 7.77 13.25 16.17
C ASP A 178 7.04 12.43 17.27
N ALA A 179 5.91 11.79 16.93
CA ALA A 179 5.18 10.97 17.88
C ALA A 179 5.91 9.64 18.15
N CYS A 180 6.21 9.36 19.42
CA CYS A 180 6.79 8.10 19.89
C CYS A 180 5.96 7.55 21.05
N GLY A 181 5.00 6.68 20.74
CA GLY A 181 4.00 6.28 21.72
C GLY A 181 2.89 5.42 21.15
N TYR A 182 1.90 5.16 21.99
CA TYR A 182 0.74 4.38 21.61
C TYR A 182 -0.52 4.85 22.32
N ILE A 183 -1.67 4.49 21.76
CA ILE A 183 -2.99 4.60 22.39
C ILE A 183 -3.58 3.21 22.58
N LYS A 184 -4.53 3.08 23.50
CA LYS A 184 -5.23 1.83 23.79
C LYS A 184 -6.74 2.00 23.68
N ASN A 185 -7.45 0.94 23.28
CA ASN A 185 -8.92 0.86 23.31
C ASN A 185 -9.63 2.05 22.62
N HIS A 186 -9.06 2.55 21.51
CA HIS A 186 -9.54 3.73 20.77
C HIS A 186 -9.57 5.04 21.59
N ASP A 187 -8.93 5.10 22.76
CA ASP A 187 -8.90 6.28 23.62
C ASP A 187 -7.88 7.30 23.12
N LEU A 188 -8.33 8.25 22.29
CA LEU A 188 -7.51 9.37 21.80
C LEU A 188 -7.19 10.41 22.89
N THR A 189 -7.78 10.31 24.08
CA THR A 189 -7.52 11.25 25.19
C THR A 189 -6.29 10.86 26.00
N LYS A 190 -5.77 9.63 25.81
CA LYS A 190 -4.61 9.10 26.52
C LYS A 190 -3.52 8.69 25.56
N PHE A 191 -2.35 9.27 25.76
CA PHE A 191 -1.13 8.92 25.05
C PHE A 191 -0.14 8.30 26.03
N TYR A 192 0.44 7.17 25.65
CA TYR A 192 1.48 6.49 26.41
C TYR A 192 2.78 6.57 25.64
N GLU A 193 3.83 7.07 26.27
CA GLU A 193 5.18 7.03 25.67
C GLU A 193 5.66 5.58 25.53
N ILE A 194 6.43 5.32 24.46
CA ILE A 194 7.09 4.04 24.29
C ILE A 194 8.20 3.92 25.33
N ASP A 195 8.19 2.80 26.05
CA ASP A 195 9.30 2.30 26.85
C ASP A 195 9.90 1.12 26.08
N GLU A 196 11.04 1.32 25.44
CA GLU A 196 11.67 0.32 24.57
C GLU A 196 11.99 -0.97 25.33
N SER A 197 12.26 -0.90 26.63
CA SER A 197 12.51 -2.09 27.46
C SER A 197 11.31 -3.03 27.58
N LYS A 198 10.11 -2.57 27.21
CA LYS A 198 8.88 -3.35 27.19
C LYS A 198 8.54 -3.94 25.83
N ILE A 199 9.30 -3.63 24.79
CA ILE A 199 9.10 -4.21 23.45
C ILE A 199 9.64 -5.63 23.51
N THR A 200 8.76 -6.60 23.28
CA THR A 200 9.07 -8.02 23.35
C THR A 200 8.40 -8.77 22.21
N GLU A 201 9.01 -9.88 21.81
CA GLU A 201 8.45 -10.85 20.88
C GLU A 201 8.17 -12.17 21.61
N GLU A 202 7.09 -12.84 21.22
CA GLU A 202 6.71 -14.16 21.71
C GLU A 202 6.34 -15.04 20.50
N ALA A 203 6.85 -16.27 20.48
CA ALA A 203 6.66 -17.22 19.38
C ALA A 203 5.93 -18.50 19.82
N THR A 204 5.15 -18.44 20.91
CA THR A 204 4.32 -19.56 21.39
C THR A 204 3.41 -20.13 20.30
N HIS A 205 2.90 -19.25 19.43
CA HIS A 205 2.14 -19.60 18.23
C HIS A 205 2.88 -19.13 16.97
N ALA A 206 4.14 -19.57 16.85
CA ALA A 206 4.91 -19.51 15.62
C ALA A 206 5.93 -20.67 15.54
N TRP A 207 6.39 -21.00 14.34
CA TRP A 207 7.42 -22.02 14.10
C TRP A 207 8.84 -21.51 14.40
N TYR A 208 9.11 -21.13 15.65
CA TYR A 208 10.44 -20.77 16.14
C TYR A 208 10.73 -21.42 17.49
N LYS A 209 11.98 -21.82 17.72
CA LYS A 209 12.41 -22.40 18.99
C LYS A 209 12.46 -21.34 20.10
N ASN A 210 12.31 -21.80 21.33
CA ASN A 210 12.76 -21.12 22.56
C ASN A 210 12.29 -19.66 22.75
N LEU A 211 11.11 -19.32 22.24
CA LEU A 211 10.48 -17.99 22.39
C LEU A 211 9.07 -18.12 23.00
N ASP A 212 8.89 -19.10 23.89
CA ASP A 212 7.63 -19.34 24.61
C ASP A 212 7.43 -18.33 25.78
N THR A 213 8.34 -17.35 25.89
CA THR A 213 8.29 -16.24 26.85
C THR A 213 8.59 -14.94 26.12
N PRO A 214 7.86 -13.85 26.41
CA PRO A 214 8.15 -12.54 25.84
C PRO A 214 9.61 -12.14 26.08
N THR A 215 10.36 -11.97 25.00
CA THR A 215 11.80 -11.69 25.05
C THR A 215 12.10 -10.42 24.28
N HIS A 216 13.02 -9.60 24.80
CA HIS A 216 13.41 -8.37 24.13
C HIS A 216 14.27 -8.70 22.89
N PRO A 217 14.16 -7.96 21.77
CA PRO A 217 14.92 -8.26 20.55
C PRO A 217 16.45 -8.30 20.66
N TYR A 218 17.02 -7.75 21.75
CA TYR A 218 18.46 -7.85 22.02
C TYR A 218 18.89 -9.19 22.61
N ASP A 219 17.95 -9.92 23.22
CA ASP A 219 18.19 -11.17 23.94
C ASP A 219 17.61 -12.38 23.19
N GLU A 220 17.00 -12.16 22.02
CA GLU A 220 16.29 -13.19 21.26
C GLU A 220 17.19 -14.02 20.34
N THR A 221 16.66 -15.14 19.86
CA THR A 221 17.26 -15.94 18.80
C THR A 221 16.23 -16.21 17.72
N THR A 222 16.63 -16.21 16.44
CA THR A 222 15.75 -16.55 15.32
C THR A 222 16.07 -17.96 14.81
N GLU A 223 15.57 -18.99 15.50
CA GLU A 223 15.77 -20.39 15.12
C GLU A 223 14.45 -21.03 14.65
N PRO A 224 14.28 -21.32 13.34
CA PRO A 224 13.06 -21.95 12.84
C PRO A 224 12.81 -23.35 13.44
N GLU A 225 11.54 -23.64 13.72
CA GLU A 225 11.03 -24.94 14.21
C GLU A 225 9.74 -25.31 13.49
N TYR A 226 9.85 -25.69 12.22
CA TYR A 226 8.69 -26.15 11.45
C TYR A 226 8.21 -27.51 11.97
N THR A 227 7.07 -27.52 12.67
CA THR A 227 6.44 -28.74 13.21
C THR A 227 5.43 -29.36 12.24
N GLY A 228 5.08 -28.64 11.16
CA GLY A 228 4.14 -29.08 10.15
C GLY A 228 2.67 -28.95 10.53
N TYR A 229 1.80 -29.24 9.57
CA TYR A 229 0.36 -29.31 9.78
C TYR A 229 -0.07 -30.71 10.23
N VAL A 230 -1.12 -30.77 11.05
CA VAL A 230 -1.73 -32.02 11.52
C VAL A 230 -3.02 -32.32 10.76
N ASP A 231 -3.46 -33.59 10.78
CA ASP A 231 -4.78 -33.92 10.26
C ASP A 231 -5.88 -33.32 11.13
N GLY A 232 -6.82 -32.63 10.51
CA GLY A 232 -7.97 -32.04 11.19
C GLY A 232 -9.09 -31.72 10.22
N GLU A 233 -9.97 -30.82 10.65
CA GLU A 233 -11.13 -30.39 9.90
C GLU A 233 -11.03 -28.89 9.63
N SER A 234 -11.35 -28.49 8.40
CA SER A 234 -11.42 -27.09 7.99
C SER A 234 -12.71 -26.86 7.21
N VAL A 235 -13.00 -25.60 6.91
CA VAL A 235 -14.18 -25.20 6.14
C VAL A 235 -13.76 -24.92 4.71
N ASP A 236 -14.37 -25.63 3.76
CA ASP A 236 -14.12 -25.40 2.32
C ASP A 236 -14.74 -24.07 1.83
N GLY A 237 -14.47 -23.71 0.58
CA GLY A 237 -15.02 -22.49 -0.03
C GLY A 237 -16.56 -22.49 -0.19
N GLN A 238 -17.24 -23.58 0.15
CA GLN A 238 -18.70 -23.73 0.13
C GLN A 238 -19.30 -23.76 1.55
N GLY A 239 -18.46 -23.69 2.60
CA GLY A 239 -18.92 -23.74 3.98
C GLY A 239 -19.05 -25.14 4.56
N ASN A 240 -18.61 -26.20 3.86
CA ASN A 240 -18.68 -27.57 4.38
C ASN A 240 -17.44 -27.90 5.20
N ILE A 241 -17.62 -28.75 6.22
CA ILE A 241 -16.50 -29.32 6.97
C ILE A 241 -15.81 -30.38 6.11
N VAL A 242 -14.52 -30.21 5.87
CA VAL A 242 -13.67 -31.13 5.09
C VAL A 242 -12.45 -31.55 5.89
N LYS A 243 -11.97 -32.78 5.65
CA LYS A 243 -10.67 -33.21 6.19
C LYS A 243 -9.55 -32.47 5.47
N ALA A 244 -8.71 -31.80 6.23
CA ALA A 244 -7.61 -31.00 5.71
C ALA A 244 -6.41 -31.08 6.66
N LYS A 245 -5.24 -30.67 6.14
CA LYS A 245 -4.08 -30.37 6.98
C LYS A 245 -4.29 -29.01 7.61
N VAL A 246 -4.28 -28.94 8.94
CA VAL A 246 -4.54 -27.73 9.73
C VAL A 246 -3.38 -27.43 10.68
N VAL A 247 -3.31 -26.20 11.16
CA VAL A 247 -2.37 -25.79 12.22
C VAL A 247 -2.58 -26.64 13.47
N ASN A 248 -1.48 -27.01 14.14
CA ASN A 248 -1.57 -27.73 15.39
C ASN A 248 -1.80 -26.76 16.55
N GLU A 249 -3.05 -26.42 16.84
CA GLU A 249 -3.42 -25.47 17.91
C GLU A 249 -2.89 -25.84 19.31
N LYS A 250 -2.49 -27.11 19.52
CA LYS A 250 -1.92 -27.61 20.78
C LYS A 250 -0.40 -27.60 20.82
N GLY A 251 0.26 -27.23 19.72
CA GLY A 251 1.71 -27.13 19.61
C GLY A 251 2.12 -25.79 19.00
N LYS A 252 3.33 -25.71 18.47
CA LYS A 252 3.78 -24.54 17.70
C LYS A 252 3.17 -24.55 16.31
N TYR A 253 2.64 -23.41 15.86
CA TYR A 253 2.03 -23.21 14.54
C TYR A 253 2.15 -21.78 14.07
#